data_AF-A0A930GV36-F1
#
_entry.id   AF-A0A930GV36-F1
#
_cell.length_a   1.000
_cell.length_b   1.000
_cell.length_c   1.000
_cell.angle_alpha   90.00
_cell.angle_beta   90.00
_cell.angle_gamma   90.00
#
_symmetry.space_group_name_H-M   'P 1'
#
loop_
_entity.id
_entity.type
_entity.pdbx_description
1 polymer ?
#
loop_
_entity_poly.entity_id
_entity_poly.type
_entity_poly.pdbx_seq_one_letter_code
_entity_poly.pdbx_strand_id
1 'polypeptide(L)' 'ADHSNLVIGKAGRHRWMGVRPGNRGVVMNPCDHPHGGGEGKSPVGRKHPVTPWGKPAHGVKTRDKKKASNSLIIKRRTK' A
#
# COMPACT_ATOMS: atom_id res chain seq x y z
N ALA A 1 -25.24 4.56 6.53
CA ALA A 1 -23.99 4.86 7.27
C ALA A 1 -23.38 3.61 7.89
N ASP A 2 -24.19 2.58 8.21
CA ASP A 2 -23.73 1.38 8.94
C ASP A 2 -22.86 0.41 8.14
N HIS A 3 -22.75 0.60 6.83
CA HIS A 3 -21.95 -0.27 5.97
C HIS A 3 -20.47 -0.32 6.39
N SER A 4 -19.91 0.76 6.93
CA SER A 4 -18.52 0.80 7.43
C SER A 4 -18.31 0.03 8.73
N ASN A 5 -19.38 -0.28 9.47
CA ASN A 5 -19.31 -1.00 10.75
C ASN A 5 -19.37 -2.52 10.58
N LEU A 6 -19.52 -3.00 9.34
CA LEU A 6 -19.60 -4.42 9.03
C LEU A 6 -18.23 -5.10 9.22
N VAL A 7 -18.16 -6.05 10.15
CA VAL A 7 -16.98 -6.91 10.34
C VAL A 7 -17.04 -8.08 9.34
N ILE A 8 -15.98 -8.27 8.56
CA ILE A 8 -15.90 -9.33 7.53
C ILE A 8 -15.91 -10.73 8.17
N GLY A 9 -15.25 -10.89 9.33
CA GLY A 9 -15.28 -12.09 10.16
C GLY A 9 -14.40 -13.23 9.63
N LYS A 10 -14.64 -13.71 8.40
CA LYS A 10 -13.92 -14.85 7.81
C LYS A 10 -13.24 -14.49 6.48
N ALA A 11 -12.12 -15.15 6.20
CA ALA A 11 -11.35 -14.95 4.96
C ALA A 11 -12.20 -15.15 3.68
N GLY A 12 -13.10 -16.14 3.66
CA GLY A 12 -13.96 -16.43 2.52
C GLY A 12 -14.92 -15.29 2.15
N ARG A 13 -15.39 -14.50 3.13
CA ARG A 13 -16.27 -13.35 2.86
C ARG A 13 -15.51 -12.25 2.11
N HIS A 14 -14.21 -12.10 2.36
CA HIS A 14 -13.33 -11.20 1.61
C HIS A 14 -13.21 -11.63 0.14
N ARG A 15 -13.19 -12.96 -0.12
CA ARG A 15 -13.15 -13.54 -1.47
C ARG A 15 -14.45 -13.34 -2.23
N TRP A 16 -15.61 -13.37 -1.55
CA TRP A 16 -16.91 -13.10 -2.17
C TRP A 16 -17.02 -11.65 -2.70
N MET A 17 -16.25 -10.72 -2.12
CA MET A 17 -16.13 -9.35 -2.62
C MET A 17 -15.13 -9.21 -3.78
N GLY A 18 -14.57 -10.31 -4.31
CA GLY A 18 -13.59 -10.31 -5.40
C GLY A 18 -12.15 -9.96 -4.99
N VAL A 19 -11.89 -9.72 -3.70
CA VAL A 19 -10.54 -9.42 -3.20
C VAL A 19 -9.75 -10.71 -3.03
N ARG A 20 -8.55 -10.78 -3.63
CA ARG A 20 -7.64 -11.93 -3.54
C ARG A 20 -6.61 -11.73 -2.42
N PRO A 21 -6.05 -12.82 -1.85
CA PRO A 21 -4.94 -12.69 -0.90
C PRO A 21 -3.72 -12.03 -1.55
N GLY A 22 -3.00 -11.22 -0.78
CA GLY A 22 -1.72 -10.64 -1.16
C GLY A 22 -0.63 -11.02 -0.17
N ASN A 23 0.59 -11.23 -0.66
CA ASN A 23 1.73 -11.59 0.17
C ASN A 23 2.49 -10.32 0.61
N ARG A 24 3.10 -10.36 1.79
CA ARG A 24 3.94 -9.25 2.29
C ARG A 24 5.29 -9.25 1.57
N GLY A 25 5.79 -8.07 1.21
CA GLY A 25 7.09 -7.94 0.53
C GLY A 25 8.29 -8.46 1.32
N VAL A 26 8.22 -8.46 2.65
CA VAL A 26 9.30 -8.98 3.52
C VAL A 26 9.47 -10.50 3.45
N VAL A 27 8.44 -11.22 2.98
CA VAL A 27 8.44 -12.68 2.87
C VAL A 27 8.96 -13.14 1.50
N MET A 28 9.09 -12.21 0.55
CA MET A 28 9.51 -12.50 -0.82
C MET A 28 11.03 -12.59 -0.94
N ASN A 29 11.54 -12.99 -2.11
CA ASN A 29 12.97 -12.96 -2.40
C ASN A 29 13.42 -11.55 -2.81
N PRO A 30 14.72 -11.21 -2.73
CA PRO A 30 15.24 -9.90 -3.13
C PRO A 30 14.95 -9.51 -4.59
N CYS A 31 14.76 -10.49 -5.49
CA CYS A 31 14.38 -10.25 -6.89
C CYS A 31 12.93 -9.76 -7.04
N ASP A 32 12.04 -10.18 -6.15
CA ASP A 32 10.60 -9.95 -6.27
C ASP A 32 10.17 -8.68 -5.53
N HIS A 33 10.82 -8.38 -4.41
CA HIS A 33 10.50 -7.21 -3.60
C HIS A 33 11.76 -6.57 -3.02
N PRO A 34 11.84 -5.23 -2.99
CA PRO A 34 12.99 -4.56 -2.37
C PRO A 34 13.14 -4.72 -0.85
N HIS A 35 12.21 -5.44 -0.20
CA HIS A 35 12.26 -5.80 1.22
C HIS A 35 12.46 -7.31 1.41
N GLY A 36 12.57 -8.06 0.32
CA GLY A 36 12.67 -9.50 0.35
C GLY A 36 14.07 -9.96 0.77
N GLY A 37 14.13 -11.18 1.27
CA GLY A 37 15.36 -11.85 1.71
C GLY A 37 15.83 -11.48 3.12
N GLY A 38 17.10 -11.84 3.37
CA GLY A 38 17.71 -11.88 4.70
C GLY A 38 17.42 -13.19 5.43
N GLU A 39 18.20 -13.47 6.47
CA GLU A 39 18.10 -14.70 7.25
C GLU A 39 16.91 -14.64 8.21
N GLY A 40 15.99 -15.60 8.10
CA GLY A 40 14.81 -15.66 8.94
C GLY A 40 13.85 -14.49 8.71
N LYS A 41 13.56 -13.72 9.77
CA LYS A 41 12.68 -12.55 9.70
C LYS A 41 13.51 -11.28 9.66
N SER A 42 13.45 -10.57 8.54
CA SER A 42 14.18 -9.32 8.34
C SER A 42 13.34 -8.08 8.65
N PRO A 43 13.95 -7.02 9.21
CA PRO A 43 13.36 -5.69 9.17
C PRO A 43 13.39 -5.14 7.73
N VAL A 44 12.75 -3.99 7.49
CA VAL A 44 12.69 -3.37 6.14
C VAL A 44 14.08 -3.04 5.57
N GLY A 45 15.08 -2.78 6.42
CA GLY A 45 16.49 -2.55 6.04
C GLY A 45 16.77 -1.26 5.26
N ARG A 46 15.73 -0.58 4.76
CA ARG A 46 15.82 0.69 4.00
C ARG A 46 15.39 1.89 4.84
N LYS A 47 15.94 3.07 4.52
CA LYS A 47 15.58 4.35 5.16
C LYS A 47 14.07 4.65 5.13
N HIS A 48 13.39 4.26 4.05
CA HIS A 48 11.94 4.36 3.92
C HIS A 48 11.38 3.05 3.35
N PRO A 49 10.18 2.61 3.78
CA PRO A 49 9.51 1.49 3.14
C PRO A 49 9.17 1.83 1.69
N VAL A 50 9.35 0.84 0.81
CA VAL A 50 9.11 0.98 -0.63
C VAL A 50 8.04 0.01 -1.13
N THR A 51 7.48 0.37 -2.27
CA THR A 51 6.62 -0.46 -3.11
C THR A 51 7.43 -1.57 -3.80
N PRO A 52 6.78 -2.59 -4.40
CA PRO A 52 7.48 -3.61 -5.19
C PRO A 52 8.36 -3.03 -6.31
N TRP A 53 7.99 -1.84 -6.82
CA TRP A 53 8.72 -1.13 -7.86
C TRP A 53 9.76 -0.12 -7.32
N GLY A 54 10.09 -0.18 -6.03
CA GLY A 54 11.14 0.64 -5.41
C GLY A 54 10.76 2.09 -5.09
N LYS A 55 9.56 2.57 -5.45
CA LYS A 55 9.09 3.91 -5.07
C LYS A 55 8.73 3.95 -3.57
N PRO A 56 8.92 5.07 -2.85
CA PRO A 56 8.53 5.17 -1.43
C PRO A 56 7.03 4.93 -1.23
N ALA A 57 6.67 4.12 -0.22
CA ALA A 57 5.28 3.75 0.06
C ALA A 57 4.56 4.75 0.98
N HIS A 58 5.30 5.48 1.81
CA HIS A 58 4.73 6.39 2.81
C HIS A 58 5.24 7.83 2.62
N GLY A 59 4.38 8.80 2.92
CA GLY A 59 4.74 10.22 2.99
C GLY A 59 4.89 10.97 1.66
N VAL A 60 4.90 10.28 0.51
CA VAL A 60 5.10 10.92 -0.79
C VAL A 60 3.76 11.28 -1.46
N LYS A 61 3.65 12.53 -1.94
CA LYS A 61 2.50 12.97 -2.77
C LYS A 61 2.66 12.45 -4.19
N THR A 62 1.70 11.65 -4.65
CA THR A 62 1.72 11.03 -6.00
C THR A 62 0.93 11.82 -7.06
N ARG A 63 0.21 12.87 -6.68
CA ARG A 63 -0.54 13.72 -7.62
C ARG A 63 0.43 14.53 -8.48
N ASP A 64 0.18 14.53 -9.79
CA ASP A 64 0.89 15.38 -10.73
C ASP A 64 0.69 16.88 -10.43
N LYS A 65 1.81 17.60 -10.34
CA LYS A 65 1.88 19.04 -10.08
C LYS A 65 1.40 19.87 -11.28
N LYS A 66 1.43 19.34 -12.50
CA LYS A 66 1.06 20.07 -13.73
C LYS A 66 -0.38 19.83 -14.20
N LYS A 67 -1.15 19.00 -13.50
CA LYS A 67 -2.53 18.68 -13.89
C LYS A 67 -3.40 19.94 -13.91
N ALA A 68 -4.08 20.23 -15.03
CA ALA A 68 -4.91 21.43 -15.21
C ALA A 68 -5.94 21.65 -14.09
N SER A 69 -6.59 20.58 -13.63
CA SER A 69 -7.52 20.62 -12.49
C SER A 69 -6.92 21.10 -11.16
N ASN A 70 -5.60 21.32 -11.05
CA ASN A 70 -4.98 21.90 -9.86
C ASN A 70 -5.51 23.30 -9.53
N SER A 71 -5.89 24.09 -10.54
CA SER A 71 -6.47 25.42 -10.34
C SER A 71 -7.84 25.38 -9.64
N LEU A 72 -8.58 24.28 -9.82
CA LEU A 72 -9.93 24.11 -9.28
C LEU A 72 -9.93 23.57 -7.83
N ILE A 73 -8.77 23.16 -7.30
CA ILE A 73 -8.67 22.57 -5.95
C ILE A 73 -8.31 23.67 -4.94
N ILE A 74 -9.32 24.15 -4.22
CA ILE A 74 -9.19 25.22 -3.22
C ILE A 74 -8.54 24.73 -1.93
N LYS A 75 -8.95 23.56 -1.42
CA LYS A 75 -8.40 22.95 -0.21
C LYS A 75 -8.19 21.46 -0.42
N ARG A 76 -7.04 20.94 0.04
CA ARG A 76 -6.78 19.49 0.04
C ARG A 76 -7.39 18.85 1.27
N ARG A 77 -7.85 17.60 1.14
CA ARG A 77 -8.27 16.78 2.28
C ARG A 77 -7.11 16.66 3.25
N THR A 78 -7.31 17.12 4.48
CA THR A 78 -6.39 16.89 5.59
C THR A 78 -6.44 15.41 5.97
N LYS A 79 -5.28 14.81 6.20
CA LYS A 79 -5.18 13.45 6.74
C LYS A 79 -5.28 13.51 8.25
#